data_AF-A0A7Y0SIF1-F1
#
_entry.id   AF-A0A7Y0SIF1-F1
#
_cell.length_a   1.000
_cell.length_b   1.000
_cell.length_c   1.000
_cell.angle_alpha   90.00
_cell.angle_beta   90.00
_cell.angle_gamma   90.00
#
_symmetry.space_group_name_H-M   'P 1'
#
loop_
_entity.id
_entity.type
_entity.pdbx_description
1 polymer ?
#
loop_
_entity_poly.entity_id
_entity_poly.type
_entity_poly.pdbx_seq_one_letter_code
_entity_poly.pdbx_strand_id
1 'polypeptide(L)'
;IPLGVILHITKKGGLLENTKLNSGLGAIVNIGRSVPFLVLMVAIIPVTKMLVGTFIGTTAAIVPLTIGAIPFVARLIEGALLEV
;
A
#
# COMPACT_ATOMS: atom_id res chain seq x y z
N ILE A 1 10.63 0.38 10.62
CA ILE A 1 12.04 0.14 10.98
C ILE A 1 12.27 -1.24 11.63
N PRO A 2 11.54 -1.65 12.70
CA PRO A 2 11.79 -2.94 13.38
C PRO A 2 11.60 -4.18 12.49
N LEU A 3 10.55 -4.21 11.67
CA LEU A 3 10.28 -5.32 10.73
C LEU A 3 11.34 -5.47 9.63
N GLY A 4 11.94 -4.37 9.18
CA GLY A 4 12.99 -4.39 8.16
C GLY A 4 14.28 -5.00 8.70
N VAL A 5 14.60 -4.72 9.98
CA VAL A 5 15.74 -5.32 10.67
C VAL A 5 15.53 -6.82 10.87
N ILE A 6 14.33 -7.24 11.29
CA ILE A 6 13.97 -8.66 11.44
C ILE A 6 14.06 -9.41 10.09
N LEU A 7 13.52 -8.86 9.01
CA LEU A 7 13.66 -9.46 7.68
C LEU A 7 15.10 -9.51 7.17
N HIS A 8 15.98 -8.61 7.61
CA HIS A 8 17.38 -8.61 7.24
C HIS A 8 18.17 -9.70 7.99
N ILE A 9 17.96 -9.83 9.30
CA ILE A 9 18.66 -10.84 10.13
C ILE A 9 18.17 -12.27 9.90
N THR A 10 16.93 -12.48 9.43
CA THR A 10 16.38 -13.81 9.13
C THR A 10 16.62 -14.25 7.67
N LYS A 11 17.31 -13.45 6.85
CA LYS A 11 17.56 -13.73 5.42
C LYS A 11 18.53 -14.91 5.26
N LYS A 12 18.49 -15.56 4.09
CA LYS A 12 19.44 -16.63 3.72
C LYS A 12 20.89 -16.09 3.83
N GLY A 13 21.72 -16.69 4.69
CA GLY A 13 23.05 -16.19 5.09
C GLY A 13 23.11 -15.18 6.25
N GLY A 14 22.01 -14.96 6.99
CA GLY A 14 21.93 -14.06 8.17
C GLY A 14 22.08 -14.79 9.52
N LEU A 15 22.25 -14.03 10.61
CA LEU A 15 22.52 -14.52 11.98
C LEU A 15 21.50 -15.55 12.52
N LEU A 16 20.24 -15.50 12.09
CA LEU A 16 19.16 -16.42 12.45
C LEU A 16 18.49 -16.93 11.16
N GLU A 17 19.24 -17.68 10.36
CA GLU A 17 18.81 -18.17 9.06
C GLU A 17 17.54 -19.04 9.17
N ASN A 18 16.39 -18.46 8.80
CA ASN A 18 15.14 -19.19 8.70
C ASN A 18 14.38 -18.73 7.45
N THR A 19 14.72 -19.35 6.32
CA THR A 19 14.17 -19.06 5.00
C THR A 19 12.65 -19.17 4.96
N LYS A 20 12.02 -20.05 5.77
CA LYS A 20 10.56 -20.19 5.83
C LYS A 20 9.91 -18.99 6.52
N LEU A 21 10.46 -18.55 7.66
CA LEU A 21 9.99 -17.36 8.37
C LEU A 21 10.25 -16.09 7.55
N ASN A 22 11.42 -15.98 6.92
CA ASN A 22 11.78 -14.84 6.07
C ASN A 22 10.86 -14.72 4.85
N SER A 23 10.55 -15.84 4.19
CA SER A 23 9.64 -15.83 3.04
C SER A 23 8.21 -15.50 3.44
N GLY A 24 7.74 -15.97 4.60
CA GLY A 24 6.40 -15.65 5.11
C GLY A 24 6.26 -14.18 5.53
N LEU A 25 7.20 -13.67 6.35
CA LEU A 25 7.26 -12.26 6.72
C LEU A 25 7.49 -11.36 5.51
N GLY A 26 8.31 -11.82 4.55
CA GLY A 26 8.60 -11.12 3.31
C GLY A 26 7.35 -10.96 2.47
N ALA A 27 6.56 -12.04 2.32
CA ALA A 27 5.26 -11.99 1.65
C ALA A 27 4.29 -11.03 2.35
N ILE A 28 4.16 -11.10 3.69
CA ILE A 28 3.28 -10.21 4.46
C ILE A 28 3.70 -8.74 4.30
N VAL A 29 4.99 -8.43 4.36
CA VAL A 29 5.50 -7.07 4.19
C VAL A 29 5.36 -6.59 2.75
N ASN A 30 5.53 -7.48 1.76
CA ASN A 30 5.34 -7.12 0.35
C ASN A 30 3.86 -6.88 0.01
N ILE A 31 2.96 -7.67 0.61
CA ILE A 31 1.51 -7.44 0.58
C ILE A 31 1.20 -6.11 1.27
N GLY A 32 1.71 -5.87 2.47
CA GLY A 32 1.53 -4.61 3.20
C GLY A 32 2.13 -3.37 2.52
N ARG A 33 3.08 -3.52 1.60
CA ARG A 33 3.60 -2.45 0.71
C ARG A 33 2.79 -2.26 -0.58
N SER A 34 2.02 -3.25 -1.00
CA SER A 34 1.20 -3.19 -2.21
C SER A 34 -0.27 -2.86 -1.90
N VAL A 35 -0.74 -3.22 -0.70
CA VAL A 35 -2.04 -2.88 -0.10
C VAL A 35 -2.13 -1.52 0.63
N PRO A 36 -1.06 -0.76 0.97
CA PRO A 36 -1.20 0.50 1.72
C PRO A 36 -1.98 1.53 0.91
N PHE A 37 -1.99 1.34 -0.39
CA PHE A 37 -2.79 2.05 -1.35
C PHE A 37 -4.30 1.93 -1.16
N LEU A 38 -4.78 0.69 -1.10
CA LEU A 38 -6.19 0.37 -0.87
C LEU A 38 -6.62 0.91 0.49
N VAL A 39 -5.74 0.82 1.49
CA VAL A 39 -5.98 1.36 2.83
C VAL A 39 -6.06 2.90 2.79
N LEU A 40 -5.18 3.58 2.06
CA LEU A 40 -5.26 5.04 1.84
C LEU A 40 -6.58 5.44 1.17
N MET A 41 -7.03 4.68 0.17
CA MET A 41 -8.29 4.92 -0.54
C MET A 41 -9.49 4.81 0.41
N VAL A 42 -9.52 3.77 1.25
CA VAL A 42 -10.59 3.57 2.25
C VAL A 42 -10.51 4.62 3.36
N ALA A 43 -9.31 5.07 3.74
CA ALA A 43 -9.09 6.12 4.74
C ALA A 43 -9.62 7.51 4.30
N ILE A 44 -9.88 7.73 3.01
CA ILE A 44 -10.46 8.96 2.48
C ILE A 44 -11.98 9.03 2.69
N ILE A 45 -12.67 7.92 2.95
CA ILE A 45 -14.12 7.89 3.21
C ILE A 45 -14.54 8.96 4.24
N PRO A 46 -13.97 9.04 5.46
CA PRO A 46 -14.35 10.09 6.42
C PRO A 46 -14.08 11.51 5.93
N VAL A 47 -13.01 11.73 5.14
CA VAL A 47 -12.67 13.02 4.54
C VAL A 47 -13.70 13.43 3.49
N THR A 48 -14.14 12.49 2.66
CA THR A 48 -15.24 12.70 1.71
C THR A 48 -16.53 13.10 2.42
N LYS A 49 -16.86 12.43 3.54
CA LYS A 49 -18.04 12.81 4.34
C LYS A 49 -17.94 14.23 4.87
N MET A 50 -16.74 14.64 5.29
CA MET A 50 -16.49 15.96 5.85
C MET A 50 -16.55 17.06 4.77
N LEU A 51 -16.07 16.80 3.56
CA LEU A 51 -16.05 17.76 2.45
C LEU A 51 -17.42 17.94 1.77
N VAL A 52 -18.13 16.84 1.51
CA VAL A 52 -19.37 16.85 0.70
C VAL A 52 -20.62 16.78 1.58
N GLY A 53 -20.48 16.48 2.87
CA GLY A 53 -21.59 16.35 3.83
C GLY A 53 -22.42 15.07 3.66
N THR A 54 -22.20 14.32 2.58
CA THR A 54 -22.93 13.10 2.21
C THR A 54 -21.98 12.13 1.50
N PHE A 55 -22.24 10.82 1.64
CA PHE A 55 -21.55 9.77 0.89
C PHE A 55 -22.34 9.28 -0.34
N ILE A 56 -23.55 9.79 -0.53
CA ILE A 56 -24.52 9.28 -1.50
C ILE A 56 -24.68 10.33 -2.60
N GLY A 57 -24.56 9.89 -3.84
CA GLY A 57 -24.66 10.74 -5.04
C GLY A 57 -23.37 10.80 -5.84
N THR A 58 -23.50 11.17 -7.11
CA THR A 58 -22.37 11.28 -8.05
C THR A 58 -21.28 12.22 -7.54
N THR A 59 -21.63 13.36 -6.97
CA THR A 59 -20.67 14.33 -6.39
C THR A 59 -19.85 13.75 -5.24
N ALA A 60 -20.48 12.94 -4.38
CA ALA A 60 -19.80 12.30 -3.26
C ALA A 60 -18.86 11.17 -3.72
N ALA A 61 -19.20 10.49 -4.82
CA ALA A 61 -18.37 9.43 -5.40
C ALA A 61 -17.12 9.98 -6.11
N ILE A 62 -17.19 11.19 -6.70
CA ILE A 62 -16.08 11.79 -7.43
C ILE A 62 -14.84 11.98 -6.54
N VAL A 63 -15.01 12.47 -5.31
CA VAL A 63 -13.90 12.75 -4.38
C VAL A 63 -13.02 11.53 -4.08
N PRO A 64 -13.55 10.39 -3.59
CA PRO A 64 -12.74 9.20 -3.32
C PRO A 64 -12.21 8.55 -4.62
N LEU A 65 -12.94 8.64 -5.74
CA LEU A 65 -12.47 8.13 -7.04
C LEU A 65 -11.25 8.91 -7.54
N THR A 66 -11.30 10.23 -7.51
CA THR A 66 -10.19 11.09 -7.96
C THR A 66 -8.96 10.90 -7.08
N ILE A 67 -9.13 10.93 -5.74
CA ILE A 67 -7.99 10.77 -4.83
C ILE A 67 -7.44 9.33 -4.87
N GLY A 68 -8.31 8.33 -5.03
CA GLY A 68 -7.90 6.93 -5.23
C GLY A 68 -7.14 6.70 -6.54
N ALA A 69 -7.45 7.45 -7.60
CA ALA A 69 -6.76 7.34 -8.88
C ALA A 69 -5.31 7.87 -8.82
N ILE A 70 -5.04 8.90 -8.00
CA ILE A 70 -3.74 9.59 -7.96
C ILE A 70 -2.59 8.61 -7.78
N PRO A 71 -2.53 7.81 -6.71
CA PRO A 71 -1.33 7.02 -6.53
C PRO A 71 -1.33 5.76 -7.47
N PHE A 72 -2.46 5.41 -8.11
CA PHE A 72 -2.59 4.24 -9.00
C PHE A 72 -1.89 4.58 -10.31
N VAL A 73 -2.16 5.78 -10.80
CA VAL A 73 -1.40 6.41 -11.87
C VAL A 73 0.08 6.51 -11.49
N ALA A 74 0.41 6.92 -10.25
CA ALA A 74 1.80 6.98 -9.81
C ALA A 74 2.51 5.60 -9.86
N ARG A 75 1.83 4.53 -9.44
CA ARG A 75 2.32 3.14 -9.53
C ARG A 75 2.52 2.68 -10.97
N LEU A 76 1.59 3.06 -11.85
CA LEU A 76 1.65 2.73 -13.27
C LEU A 76 2.84 3.41 -13.94
N ILE A 77 3.07 4.69 -13.63
CA ILE A 77 4.25 5.44 -14.10
C ILE A 77 5.55 4.88 -13.51
N GLU A 78 5.58 4.56 -12.21
CA GLU A 78 6.73 3.92 -11.56
C GLU A 78 7.10 2.60 -12.26
N GLY A 79 6.10 1.77 -12.60
CA GLY A 79 6.30 0.53 -13.36
C GLY A 79 6.89 0.78 -14.74
N ALA A 80 6.33 1.74 -15.50
CA ALA A 80 6.81 2.07 -16.84
C ALA A 80 8.24 2.64 -16.85
N LEU A 81 8.63 3.39 -15.82
CA LEU A 81 9.98 3.94 -15.67
C LEU A 81 11.03 2.88 -15.31
N LEU A 82 10.63 1.79 -14.65
CA LEU A 82 11.53 0.69 -14.27
C LEU A 82 11.75 -0.32 -15.41
N GLU A 83 10.91 -0.25 -16.46
CA GLU A 83 10.96 -1.16 -17.62
C GLU A 83 11.88 -0.64 -18.73
N VAL A 84 12.29 0.63 -18.67
CA VAL A 84 13.28 1.31 -19.55
C VAL A 84 14.66 1.30 -18.89
#